data_AF-A0A844E751-F1
#
_entry.id   AF-A0A844E751-F1
#
_cell.length_a   1.000
_cell.length_b   1.000
_cell.length_c   1.000
_cell.angle_alpha   90.00
_cell.angle_beta   90.00
_cell.angle_gamma   90.00
#
_symmetry.space_group_name_H-M   'P 1'
#
loop_
_entity.id
_entity.type
_entity.pdbx_description
1 polymer ?
#
loop_
_entity_poly.entity_id
_entity_poly.type
_entity_poly.pdbx_seq_one_letter_code
_entity_poly.pdbx_strand_id
1 'polypeptide(L)'
;MLAQPAFAEELGQANITPRTKMAEIRSNPSIVGAGIYTYSLDQDRVLDRMYWDAQPLSRLSNHWTAQDAADGLNYLIRTYNAGQRVTFPLYTAEEIAQDTSRDGVELYYLPAEGAQANQKYALVIGGNAIVVSAEIREGISTAWNLHEMGYPVFVLRYRIGMKASNNAPLQDVVRAVQYITEHAGQFGVQAEDYAIVSYSSGGQIAGLFGTDAVGYKNYGLPKPGAMLLGYPVNTFLEFKPVYNILLDPGVCKQRYYKMTLSDYITPDYPPTYHWYGKNDMTLMTMCWSAQGPVLEKALARNHVTHIYHVYDDAPHAVAAGKGTDAEGWLNEAVAFWEEQVG
;
A
#
# COMPACT_ATOMS: atom_id res chain seq x y z
N MET A 1 37.10 35.09 -11.12
CA MET A 1 37.12 34.52 -9.75
C MET A 1 35.70 34.64 -9.22
N LEU A 2 34.98 33.60 -8.82
CA LEU A 2 35.28 32.24 -8.40
C LEU A 2 34.15 31.30 -8.85
N ALA A 3 34.49 30.03 -8.98
CA ALA A 3 33.65 28.93 -9.45
C ALA A 3 32.45 28.61 -8.54
N GLN A 4 31.44 27.98 -9.14
CA GLN A 4 30.84 26.79 -8.55
C GLN A 4 30.91 25.67 -9.59
N PRO A 5 31.60 24.55 -9.33
CA PRO A 5 31.28 23.32 -10.01
C PRO A 5 29.95 22.84 -9.43
N ALA A 6 28.86 22.97 -10.18
CA ALA A 6 27.71 22.13 -9.95
C ALA A 6 28.18 20.71 -10.26
N PHE A 7 28.46 19.92 -9.21
CA PHE A 7 28.51 18.48 -9.39
C PHE A 7 27.13 18.09 -9.90
N ALA A 8 27.03 17.77 -11.20
CA ALA A 8 25.88 17.04 -11.69
C ALA A 8 25.87 15.74 -10.88
N GLU A 9 24.88 15.56 -10.01
CA GLU A 9 24.70 14.28 -9.32
C GLU A 9 24.66 13.18 -10.38
N GLU A 10 25.52 12.19 -10.22
CA GLU A 10 25.58 11.06 -11.14
C GLU A 10 24.25 10.30 -11.03
N LEU A 11 23.40 10.39 -12.06
CA LEU A 11 22.11 9.69 -12.06
C LEU A 11 22.32 8.18 -12.25
N GLY A 12 21.58 7.38 -11.48
CA GLY A 12 21.55 5.94 -11.60
C GLY A 12 20.78 5.45 -12.82
N GLN A 13 21.16 4.27 -13.32
CA GLN A 13 20.50 3.64 -14.47
C GLN A 13 19.23 2.89 -14.05
N ALA A 14 18.21 2.92 -14.92
CA ALA A 14 16.97 2.15 -14.79
C ALA A 14 17.11 0.74 -15.39
N ASN A 15 17.96 -0.09 -14.78
CA ASN A 15 18.27 -1.45 -15.25
C ASN A 15 18.11 -2.52 -14.15
N ILE A 16 17.26 -2.25 -13.15
CA ILE A 16 16.92 -3.20 -12.09
C ILE A 16 16.20 -4.40 -12.72
N THR A 17 16.56 -5.59 -12.28
CA THR A 17 15.92 -6.86 -12.67
C THR A 17 15.58 -7.66 -11.41
N PRO A 18 14.75 -8.71 -11.51
CA PRO A 18 14.53 -9.63 -10.39
C PRO A 18 15.81 -10.25 -9.80
N ARG A 19 16.93 -10.22 -10.53
CA ARG A 19 18.24 -10.76 -10.10
C ARG A 19 19.16 -9.72 -9.50
N THR A 20 18.88 -8.42 -9.68
CA THR A 20 19.68 -7.34 -9.11
C THR A 20 19.67 -7.45 -7.60
N LYS A 21 20.85 -7.33 -6.97
CA LYS A 21 20.98 -7.42 -5.51
C LYS A 21 20.40 -6.18 -4.84
N MET A 22 19.85 -6.33 -3.65
CA MET A 22 19.33 -5.18 -2.90
C MET A 22 20.41 -4.14 -2.60
N ALA A 23 21.66 -4.54 -2.36
CA ALA A 23 22.77 -3.60 -2.18
C ALA A 23 23.00 -2.69 -3.42
N GLU A 24 22.80 -3.24 -4.62
CA GLU A 24 22.93 -2.48 -5.88
C GLU A 24 21.72 -1.55 -6.07
N ILE A 25 20.52 -1.99 -5.71
CA ILE A 25 19.30 -1.17 -5.74
C ILE A 25 19.42 0.00 -4.74
N ARG A 26 19.86 -0.28 -3.51
CA ARG A 26 20.01 0.69 -2.41
C ARG A 26 21.09 1.73 -2.66
N SER A 27 22.12 1.37 -3.43
CA SER A 27 23.20 2.27 -3.79
C SER A 27 22.99 2.97 -5.13
N ASN A 28 21.91 2.65 -5.86
CA ASN A 28 21.56 3.36 -7.09
C ASN A 28 21.30 4.85 -6.78
N PRO A 29 22.07 5.79 -7.35
CA PRO A 29 21.98 7.21 -7.00
C PRO A 29 20.58 7.81 -7.22
N SER A 30 19.84 7.32 -8.22
CA SER A 30 18.49 7.80 -8.50
C SER A 30 17.46 7.24 -7.52
N ILE A 31 17.63 6.01 -7.00
CA ILE A 31 16.80 5.49 -5.90
C ILE A 31 17.01 6.31 -4.63
N VAL A 32 18.28 6.59 -4.30
CA VAL A 32 18.66 7.39 -3.13
C VAL A 32 18.17 8.83 -3.26
N GLY A 33 18.45 9.49 -4.40
CA GLY A 33 18.05 10.86 -4.67
C GLY A 33 16.54 11.03 -4.75
N ALA A 34 15.83 10.03 -5.28
CA ALA A 34 14.37 9.99 -5.27
C ALA A 34 13.76 9.79 -3.88
N GLY A 35 14.54 9.37 -2.87
CA GLY A 35 14.05 9.09 -1.53
C GLY A 35 13.18 7.82 -1.43
N ILE A 36 13.36 6.85 -2.33
CA ILE A 36 12.55 5.62 -2.33
C ILE A 36 13.05 4.68 -1.22
N TYR A 37 12.17 4.33 -0.28
CA TYR A 37 12.52 3.41 0.80
C TYR A 37 12.63 1.97 0.29
N THR A 38 13.77 1.32 0.57
CA THR A 38 14.07 -0.05 0.10
C THR A 38 14.46 -1.01 1.21
N TYR A 39 14.09 -0.65 2.45
CA TYR A 39 14.42 -1.37 3.69
C TYR A 39 13.18 -2.02 4.32
N SER A 40 12.12 -2.27 3.53
CA SER A 40 10.81 -2.77 3.95
C SER A 40 10.84 -3.99 4.90
N LEU A 41 11.79 -4.91 4.71
CA LEU A 41 11.90 -6.15 5.50
C LEU A 41 12.92 -6.09 6.65
N ASP A 42 13.93 -5.22 6.56
CA ASP A 42 14.91 -5.05 7.63
C ASP A 42 14.58 -3.90 8.59
N GLN A 43 13.75 -2.94 8.17
CA GLN A 43 13.44 -1.72 8.92
C GLN A 43 14.69 -1.08 9.51
N ASP A 44 15.71 -0.91 8.66
CA ASP A 44 16.93 -0.22 9.04
C ASP A 44 17.77 -0.95 10.11
N ARG A 45 17.44 -2.19 10.50
CA ARG A 45 18.19 -3.00 11.48
C ARG A 45 19.47 -3.56 10.87
N VAL A 46 20.61 -3.25 11.48
CA VAL A 46 21.96 -3.54 10.94
C VAL A 46 22.14 -4.99 10.48
N LEU A 47 21.77 -5.97 11.33
CA LEU A 47 21.95 -7.39 10.99
C LEU A 47 21.05 -7.84 9.84
N ASP A 48 19.80 -7.37 9.81
CA ASP A 48 18.85 -7.70 8.76
C ASP A 48 19.26 -7.03 7.43
N ARG A 49 19.78 -5.80 7.48
CA ARG A 49 20.35 -5.13 6.29
C ARG A 49 21.44 -5.97 5.65
N MET A 50 22.40 -6.46 6.43
CA MET A 50 23.49 -7.30 5.92
C MET A 50 22.98 -8.56 5.21
N TYR A 51 21.92 -9.19 5.74
CA TYR A 51 21.29 -10.33 5.09
C TYR A 51 20.63 -9.92 3.78
N TRP A 52 19.78 -8.88 3.80
CA TRP A 52 18.97 -8.46 2.66
C TRP A 52 19.78 -7.83 1.54
N ASP A 53 20.86 -7.10 1.85
CA ASP A 53 21.81 -6.53 0.88
C ASP A 53 22.37 -7.60 -0.08
N ALA A 54 22.63 -8.80 0.45
CA ALA A 54 23.13 -9.93 -0.34
C ALA A 54 22.06 -10.65 -1.16
N GLN A 55 20.77 -10.40 -0.89
CA GLN A 55 19.67 -11.06 -1.58
C GLN A 55 19.30 -10.35 -2.89
N PRO A 56 18.84 -11.10 -3.91
CA PRO A 56 18.24 -10.50 -5.10
C PRO A 56 16.84 -9.92 -4.80
N LEU A 57 16.38 -8.99 -5.63
CA LEU A 57 15.01 -8.45 -5.56
C LEU A 57 13.94 -9.56 -5.56
N SER A 58 14.14 -10.64 -6.31
CA SER A 58 13.26 -11.82 -6.33
C SER A 58 13.12 -12.54 -4.99
N ARG A 59 14.06 -12.34 -4.06
CA ARG A 59 13.94 -12.87 -2.70
C ARG A 59 13.25 -11.89 -1.75
N LEU A 60 13.48 -10.59 -1.92
CA LEU A 60 12.84 -9.55 -1.11
C LEU A 60 11.37 -9.37 -1.47
N SER A 61 11.06 -9.32 -2.76
CA SER A 61 9.70 -9.28 -3.29
C SER A 61 9.09 -10.68 -3.22
N ASN A 62 9.25 -11.49 -4.26
CA ASN A 62 9.07 -12.94 -4.36
C ASN A 62 9.02 -13.26 -5.86
N HIS A 63 8.89 -14.53 -6.24
CA HIS A 63 8.86 -14.89 -7.67
C HIS A 63 7.61 -14.39 -8.41
N TRP A 64 6.48 -14.17 -7.72
CA TRP A 64 5.25 -13.65 -8.34
C TRP A 64 5.32 -12.16 -8.70
N THR A 65 6.04 -11.38 -7.90
CA THR A 65 5.97 -9.89 -7.95
C THR A 65 7.27 -9.23 -8.38
N ALA A 66 8.39 -9.96 -8.43
CA ALA A 66 9.71 -9.36 -8.61
C ALA A 66 9.92 -8.68 -9.96
N GLN A 67 9.28 -9.17 -11.02
CA GLN A 67 9.37 -8.51 -12.32
C GLN A 67 8.66 -7.15 -12.27
N ASP A 68 7.41 -7.13 -11.80
CA ASP A 68 6.64 -5.89 -11.66
C ASP A 68 7.29 -4.90 -10.68
N ALA A 69 7.87 -5.39 -9.59
CA ALA A 69 8.64 -4.56 -8.67
C ALA A 69 9.88 -3.96 -9.35
N ALA A 70 10.60 -4.71 -10.18
CA ALA A 70 11.75 -4.22 -10.93
C ALA A 70 11.32 -3.15 -11.94
N ASP A 71 10.23 -3.39 -12.66
CA ASP A 71 9.71 -2.47 -13.67
C ASP A 71 9.19 -1.18 -13.05
N GLY A 72 8.47 -1.25 -11.93
CA GLY A 72 8.04 -0.09 -11.16
C GLY A 72 9.21 0.72 -10.59
N LEU A 73 10.25 0.06 -10.05
CA LEU A 73 11.47 0.76 -9.59
C LEU A 73 12.21 1.44 -10.76
N ASN A 74 12.33 0.76 -11.90
CA ASN A 74 12.93 1.34 -13.09
C ASN A 74 12.14 2.53 -13.61
N TYR A 75 10.82 2.46 -13.55
CA TYR A 75 9.94 3.57 -13.92
C TYR A 75 10.15 4.78 -13.00
N LEU A 76 10.20 4.57 -11.69
CA LEU A 76 10.49 5.62 -10.72
C LEU A 76 11.87 6.25 -10.94
N ILE A 77 12.90 5.46 -11.27
CA ILE A 77 14.23 5.97 -11.66
C ILE A 77 14.14 6.85 -12.90
N ARG A 78 13.45 6.41 -13.95
CA ARG A 78 13.28 7.21 -15.18
C ARG A 78 12.56 8.52 -14.91
N THR A 79 11.51 8.48 -14.10
CA THR A 79 10.71 9.64 -13.71
C THR A 79 11.55 10.65 -12.93
N TYR A 80 12.32 10.17 -11.94
CA TYR A 80 13.27 10.99 -11.20
C TYR A 80 14.35 11.60 -12.11
N ASN A 81 14.94 10.79 -12.99
CA ASN A 81 15.97 11.23 -13.92
C ASN A 81 15.46 12.27 -14.94
N ALA A 82 14.15 12.27 -15.22
CA ALA A 82 13.48 13.30 -16.02
C ALA A 82 13.20 14.60 -15.26
N GLY A 83 13.64 14.70 -13.99
CA GLY A 83 13.46 15.88 -13.13
C GLY A 83 12.11 15.94 -12.42
N GLN A 84 11.32 14.86 -12.47
CA GLN A 84 10.03 14.79 -11.77
C GLN A 84 10.20 14.20 -10.37
N ARG A 85 9.53 14.80 -9.39
CA ARG A 85 9.51 14.28 -8.03
C ARG A 85 8.62 13.05 -7.94
N VAL A 86 9.12 11.98 -7.32
CA VAL A 86 8.38 10.73 -7.13
C VAL A 86 8.02 10.43 -5.66
N THR A 87 8.71 11.03 -4.69
CA THR A 87 8.46 10.79 -3.25
C THR A 87 7.93 12.05 -2.56
N PHE A 88 6.82 11.92 -1.86
CA PHE A 88 6.10 13.01 -1.20
C PHE A 88 5.89 12.70 0.29
N PRO A 89 6.70 13.27 1.20
CA PRO A 89 6.48 13.19 2.64
C PRO A 89 5.12 13.78 3.02
N LEU A 90 4.41 13.09 3.89
CA LEU A 90 3.04 13.45 4.27
C LEU A 90 2.94 14.35 5.51
N TYR A 91 4.02 14.49 6.26
CA TYR A 91 4.09 15.34 7.45
C TYR A 91 5.19 16.40 7.29
N THR A 92 4.94 17.61 7.83
CA THR A 92 5.92 18.69 7.81
C THR A 92 7.04 18.45 8.82
N ALA A 93 8.14 19.19 8.69
CA ALA A 93 9.24 19.13 9.65
C ALA A 93 8.78 19.50 11.08
N GLU A 94 7.84 20.44 11.21
CA GLU A 94 7.26 20.85 12.50
C GLU A 94 6.41 19.72 13.11
N GLU A 95 5.60 19.04 12.30
CA GLU A 95 4.78 17.91 12.76
C GLU A 95 5.64 16.71 13.17
N ILE A 96 6.75 16.46 12.46
CA ILE A 96 7.73 15.43 12.78
C ILE A 96 8.51 15.80 14.05
N ALA A 97 8.86 17.07 14.25
CA ALA A 97 9.50 17.53 15.48
C ALA A 97 8.60 17.34 16.72
N GLN A 98 7.28 17.42 16.55
CA GLN A 98 6.29 17.15 17.60
C GLN A 98 6.05 15.66 17.85
N ASP A 99 6.09 14.85 16.79
CA ASP A 99 5.91 13.39 16.85
C ASP A 99 6.84 12.73 15.83
N THR A 100 8.01 12.30 16.30
CA THR A 100 9.05 11.70 15.45
C THR A 100 8.62 10.36 14.84
N SER A 101 7.51 9.75 15.31
CA SER A 101 6.98 8.55 14.66
C SER A 101 6.52 8.83 13.23
N ARG A 102 6.12 10.08 12.92
CA ARG A 102 5.67 10.53 11.60
C ARG A 102 6.77 10.58 10.54
N ASP A 103 8.03 10.54 10.97
CA ASP A 103 9.15 10.48 10.05
C ASP A 103 9.14 9.20 9.21
N GLY A 104 9.27 9.37 7.90
CA GLY A 104 9.20 8.32 6.89
C GLY A 104 7.80 7.97 6.39
N VAL A 105 6.76 8.71 6.77
CA VAL A 105 5.43 8.55 6.15
C VAL A 105 5.39 9.34 4.85
N GLU A 106 5.20 8.65 3.73
CA GLU A 106 5.35 9.22 2.40
C GLU A 106 4.54 8.48 1.34
N LEU A 107 4.30 9.16 0.23
CA LEU A 107 3.74 8.60 -0.99
C LEU A 107 4.82 8.41 -2.05
N TYR A 108 4.84 7.27 -2.72
CA TYR A 108 5.53 7.10 -4.01
C TYR A 108 4.53 7.25 -5.14
N TYR A 109 4.76 8.21 -6.03
CA TYR A 109 3.86 8.56 -7.11
C TYR A 109 4.37 8.05 -8.46
N LEU A 110 3.55 7.24 -9.13
CA LEU A 110 3.73 6.84 -10.50
C LEU A 110 2.68 7.59 -11.33
N PRO A 111 3.04 8.66 -12.06
CA PRO A 111 2.09 9.36 -12.92
C PRO A 111 1.56 8.44 -14.02
N ALA A 112 0.35 8.69 -14.50
CA ALA A 112 -0.10 8.07 -15.74
C ALA A 112 0.59 8.69 -16.95
N GLU A 113 0.76 7.91 -18.02
CA GLU A 113 1.41 8.37 -19.25
C GLU A 113 0.53 8.18 -20.49
N GLY A 114 0.79 9.01 -21.50
CA GLY A 114 0.23 8.86 -22.83
C GLY A 114 -1.25 9.23 -22.95
N ALA A 115 -1.84 8.87 -24.09
CA ALA A 115 -3.22 9.21 -24.44
C ALA A 115 -4.28 8.50 -23.60
N GLN A 116 -3.87 7.53 -22.77
CA GLN A 116 -4.73 6.75 -21.88
C GLN A 116 -4.66 7.25 -20.42
N ALA A 117 -3.97 8.37 -20.16
CA ALA A 117 -3.83 8.91 -18.82
C ALA A 117 -5.20 9.23 -18.21
N ASN A 118 -5.59 8.46 -17.20
CA ASN A 118 -6.81 8.66 -16.44
C ASN A 118 -6.60 9.77 -15.40
N GLN A 119 -7.67 10.47 -15.02
CA GLN A 119 -7.64 11.42 -13.91
C GLN A 119 -7.99 10.75 -12.57
N LYS A 120 -8.75 9.65 -12.60
CA LYS A 120 -9.00 8.81 -11.43
C LYS A 120 -7.68 8.18 -10.98
N TYR A 121 -7.38 8.20 -9.69
CA TYR A 121 -6.15 7.61 -9.15
C TYR A 121 -6.41 6.37 -8.30
N ALA A 122 -5.39 5.53 -8.16
CA ALA A 122 -5.37 4.43 -7.21
C ALA A 122 -4.39 4.71 -6.05
N LEU A 123 -4.84 4.48 -4.82
CA LEU A 123 -3.99 4.45 -3.63
C LEU A 123 -3.69 3.00 -3.25
N VAL A 124 -2.44 2.59 -3.34
CA VAL A 124 -1.98 1.24 -3.03
C VAL A 124 -1.43 1.18 -1.61
N ILE A 125 -1.97 0.26 -0.81
CA ILE A 125 -1.58 0.04 0.59
C ILE A 125 -1.21 -1.42 0.80
N GLY A 126 0.10 -1.69 0.88
CA GLY A 126 0.63 -3.01 1.17
C GLY A 126 0.34 -3.47 2.60
N GLY A 127 0.45 -4.78 2.82
CA GLY A 127 0.42 -5.38 4.13
C GLY A 127 1.64 -5.00 4.98
N ASN A 128 1.47 -5.19 6.27
CA ASN A 128 2.52 -5.20 7.28
C ASN A 128 2.45 -6.48 8.12
N ALA A 129 3.59 -7.05 8.48
CA ALA A 129 3.67 -8.13 9.47
C ALA A 129 4.25 -7.58 10.77
N ILE A 130 3.52 -6.62 11.36
CA ILE A 130 3.88 -5.83 12.55
C ILE A 130 5.06 -4.90 12.30
N VAL A 131 6.26 -5.43 12.06
CA VAL A 131 7.52 -4.67 11.95
C VAL A 131 8.15 -4.75 10.57
N VAL A 132 7.41 -5.19 9.56
CA VAL A 132 7.84 -5.14 8.17
C VAL A 132 6.69 -4.67 7.32
N SER A 133 6.98 -4.08 6.18
CA SER A 133 6.02 -3.53 5.24
C SER A 133 6.26 -4.09 3.83
N ALA A 134 5.29 -3.95 2.95
CA ALA A 134 5.31 -4.50 1.61
C ALA A 134 5.31 -3.41 0.51
N GLU A 135 5.99 -2.29 0.73
CA GLU A 135 6.00 -1.16 -0.23
C GLU A 135 6.55 -1.59 -1.58
N ILE A 136 7.59 -2.43 -1.64
CA ILE A 136 8.09 -2.96 -2.92
C ILE A 136 7.20 -4.09 -3.44
N ARG A 137 6.90 -5.07 -2.58
CA ARG A 137 6.28 -6.34 -2.96
C ARG A 137 4.83 -6.20 -3.39
N GLU A 138 4.06 -5.39 -2.70
CA GLU A 138 2.63 -5.19 -2.92
C GLU A 138 2.31 -3.75 -3.33
N GLY A 139 3.17 -2.78 -2.98
CA GLY A 139 3.05 -1.39 -3.38
C GLY A 139 3.51 -1.14 -4.82
N ILE A 140 4.81 -1.05 -5.04
CA ILE A 140 5.44 -0.68 -6.32
C ILE A 140 5.11 -1.69 -7.42
N SER A 141 5.07 -2.99 -7.12
CA SER A 141 4.65 -4.01 -8.09
C SER A 141 3.21 -3.80 -8.58
N THR A 142 2.26 -3.56 -7.67
CA THR A 142 0.85 -3.29 -8.02
C THR A 142 0.70 -1.94 -8.70
N ALA A 143 1.45 -0.94 -8.25
CA ALA A 143 1.45 0.37 -8.87
C ALA A 143 1.95 0.33 -10.31
N TRP A 144 2.95 -0.50 -10.61
CA TRP A 144 3.35 -0.76 -11.98
C TRP A 144 2.22 -1.38 -12.81
N ASN A 145 1.53 -2.40 -12.30
CA ASN A 145 0.42 -3.02 -13.02
C ASN A 145 -0.73 -2.04 -13.30
N LEU A 146 -1.07 -1.15 -12.36
CA LEU A 146 -2.12 -0.14 -12.53
C LEU A 146 -1.67 1.03 -13.42
N HIS A 147 -0.41 1.42 -13.36
CA HIS A 147 0.20 2.40 -14.26
C HIS A 147 0.10 1.94 -15.71
N GLU A 148 0.41 0.66 -15.99
CA GLU A 148 0.26 0.06 -17.32
C GLU A 148 -1.20 0.03 -17.80
N MET A 149 -2.18 0.14 -16.89
CA MET A 149 -3.60 0.30 -17.21
C MET A 149 -4.01 1.76 -17.42
N GLY A 150 -3.08 2.72 -17.30
CA GLY A 150 -3.31 4.15 -17.54
C GLY A 150 -3.67 4.98 -16.30
N TYR A 151 -3.60 4.41 -15.09
CA TYR A 151 -3.95 5.13 -13.86
C TYR A 151 -2.73 5.82 -13.23
N PRO A 152 -2.89 7.05 -12.71
CA PRO A 152 -1.97 7.61 -11.73
C PRO A 152 -2.06 6.80 -10.44
N VAL A 153 -0.92 6.43 -9.86
CA VAL A 153 -0.88 5.56 -8.68
C VAL A 153 -0.02 6.15 -7.58
N PHE A 154 -0.52 6.05 -6.36
CA PHE A 154 0.19 6.42 -5.14
C PHE A 154 0.40 5.18 -4.28
N VAL A 155 1.64 4.88 -3.90
CA VAL A 155 1.95 3.83 -2.91
C VAL A 155 2.17 4.50 -1.56
N LEU A 156 1.40 4.10 -0.54
CA LEU A 156 1.55 4.64 0.81
C LEU A 156 2.56 3.81 1.62
N ARG A 157 3.63 4.47 2.06
CA ARG A 157 4.44 4.02 3.17
C ARG A 157 3.89 4.63 4.46
N TYR A 158 3.33 3.79 5.32
CA TYR A 158 2.70 4.18 6.58
C TYR A 158 3.49 3.67 7.79
N ARG A 159 3.19 4.20 8.97
CA ARG A 159 3.84 3.80 10.23
C ARG A 159 3.51 2.35 10.56
N ILE A 160 4.55 1.59 10.88
CA ILE A 160 4.45 0.20 11.36
C ILE A 160 5.24 0.03 12.67
N GLY A 161 5.22 -1.18 13.22
CA GLY A 161 5.95 -1.53 14.43
C GLY A 161 5.57 -0.63 15.60
N MET A 162 6.55 -0.22 16.42
CA MET A 162 6.31 0.68 17.55
C MET A 162 5.73 2.04 17.14
N LYS A 163 5.94 2.47 15.88
CA LYS A 163 5.36 3.71 15.35
C LYS A 163 3.86 3.57 15.05
N ALA A 164 3.29 2.36 15.04
CA ALA A 164 1.89 2.10 14.76
C ALA A 164 0.94 2.33 15.97
N SER A 165 1.47 2.78 17.11
CA SER A 165 0.67 3.10 18.30
C SER A 165 -0.39 4.17 18.03
N ASN A 166 -1.41 4.25 18.88
CA ASN A 166 -2.42 5.31 18.84
C ASN A 166 -3.13 5.50 17.47
N ASN A 167 -3.42 4.40 16.77
CA ASN A 167 -4.06 4.39 15.44
C ASN A 167 -3.26 5.12 14.34
N ALA A 168 -1.95 5.28 14.52
CA ALA A 168 -1.05 5.89 13.54
C ALA A 168 -1.25 5.39 12.10
N PRO A 169 -1.35 4.07 11.82
CA PRO A 169 -1.52 3.59 10.44
C PRO A 169 -2.80 4.12 9.78
N LEU A 170 -3.89 4.19 10.54
CA LEU A 170 -5.17 4.73 10.04
C LEU A 170 -5.07 6.25 9.80
N GLN A 171 -4.38 6.98 10.69
CA GLN A 171 -4.13 8.41 10.48
C GLN A 171 -3.27 8.67 9.24
N ASP A 172 -2.36 7.76 8.91
CA ASP A 172 -1.51 7.89 7.71
C ASP A 172 -2.32 7.69 6.43
N VAL A 173 -3.32 6.79 6.42
CA VAL A 173 -4.27 6.65 5.29
C VAL A 173 -5.10 7.92 5.11
N VAL A 174 -5.64 8.46 6.21
CA VAL A 174 -6.36 9.74 6.21
C VAL A 174 -5.48 10.85 5.65
N ARG A 175 -4.23 10.96 6.14
CA ARG A 175 -3.26 11.96 5.71
C ARG A 175 -2.91 11.83 4.22
N ALA A 176 -2.79 10.60 3.72
CA ALA A 176 -2.52 10.34 2.32
C ALA A 176 -3.64 10.86 1.42
N VAL A 177 -4.89 10.49 1.70
CA VAL A 177 -6.04 10.95 0.92
C VAL A 177 -6.23 12.46 1.03
N GLN A 178 -6.05 13.02 2.22
CA GLN A 178 -6.07 14.47 2.42
C GLN A 178 -5.02 15.18 1.57
N TYR A 179 -3.77 14.69 1.59
CA TYR A 179 -2.68 15.28 0.83
C TYR A 179 -2.93 15.22 -0.68
N ILE A 180 -3.39 14.08 -1.20
CA ILE A 180 -3.73 13.94 -2.63
C ILE A 180 -4.89 14.87 -3.00
N THR A 181 -5.92 14.97 -2.15
CA THR A 181 -7.07 15.87 -2.36
C THR A 181 -6.62 17.34 -2.43
N GLU A 182 -5.78 17.78 -1.49
CA GLU A 182 -5.25 19.16 -1.43
C GLU A 182 -4.32 19.50 -2.61
N HIS A 183 -3.67 18.49 -3.19
CA HIS A 183 -2.70 18.65 -4.28
C HIS A 183 -3.19 18.02 -5.61
N ALA A 184 -4.50 17.77 -5.75
CA ALA A 184 -5.06 17.06 -6.91
C ALA A 184 -4.67 17.73 -8.24
N GLY A 185 -4.71 19.07 -8.29
CA GLY A 185 -4.27 19.84 -9.45
C GLY A 185 -2.77 19.76 -9.75
N GLN A 186 -1.91 19.56 -8.73
CA GLN A 186 -0.47 19.33 -8.93
C GLN A 186 -0.22 17.97 -9.59
N PHE A 187 -1.01 16.96 -9.22
CA PHE A 187 -0.89 15.60 -9.76
C PHE A 187 -1.69 15.38 -11.05
N GLY A 188 -2.53 16.35 -11.44
CA GLY A 188 -3.44 16.18 -12.58
C GLY A 188 -4.49 15.08 -12.36
N VAL A 189 -4.84 14.81 -11.10
CA VAL A 189 -5.83 13.79 -10.71
C VAL A 189 -7.13 14.44 -10.25
N GLN A 190 -8.24 13.71 -10.30
CA GLN A 190 -9.47 14.08 -9.59
C GLN A 190 -9.39 13.59 -8.15
N ALA A 191 -9.99 14.35 -7.21
CA ALA A 191 -9.97 14.01 -5.79
C ALA A 191 -11.03 12.94 -5.44
N GLU A 192 -12.12 12.89 -6.18
CA GLU A 192 -13.23 11.96 -6.02
C GLU A 192 -13.02 10.66 -6.81
N ASP A 193 -13.83 9.65 -6.50
CA ASP A 193 -13.93 8.38 -7.22
C ASP A 193 -12.63 7.58 -7.33
N TYR A 194 -11.63 7.85 -6.49
CA TYR A 194 -10.41 7.08 -6.40
C TYR A 194 -10.67 5.65 -5.87
N ALA A 195 -9.81 4.70 -6.25
CA ALA A 195 -9.80 3.37 -5.66
C ALA A 195 -8.71 3.25 -4.60
N ILE A 196 -8.98 2.44 -3.57
CA ILE A 196 -7.92 1.94 -2.68
C ILE A 196 -7.67 0.47 -2.98
N VAL A 197 -6.47 0.16 -3.47
CA VAL A 197 -6.01 -1.22 -3.68
C VAL A 197 -5.17 -1.61 -2.48
N SER A 198 -5.54 -2.67 -1.77
CA SER A 198 -4.84 -2.99 -0.52
C SER A 198 -4.81 -4.47 -0.20
N TYR A 199 -3.83 -4.84 0.63
CA TYR A 199 -3.44 -6.23 0.83
C TYR A 199 -3.31 -6.59 2.30
N SER A 200 -3.70 -7.80 2.68
CA SER A 200 -3.44 -8.34 4.02
C SER A 200 -3.86 -7.37 5.14
N SER A 201 -2.99 -7.03 6.09
CA SER A 201 -3.25 -6.03 7.13
C SER A 201 -3.45 -4.61 6.60
N GLY A 202 -2.88 -4.26 5.45
CA GLY A 202 -3.19 -3.03 4.72
C GLY A 202 -4.66 -3.01 4.29
N GLY A 203 -5.21 -4.15 3.90
CA GLY A 203 -6.64 -4.34 3.64
C GLY A 203 -7.53 -4.08 4.84
N GLN A 204 -7.07 -4.42 6.06
CA GLN A 204 -7.80 -4.08 7.29
C GLN A 204 -7.79 -2.57 7.55
N ILE A 205 -6.62 -1.93 7.45
CA ILE A 205 -6.44 -0.50 7.74
C ILE A 205 -7.21 0.35 6.72
N ALA A 206 -7.04 0.05 5.43
CA ALA A 206 -7.78 0.65 4.33
C ALA A 206 -9.29 0.39 4.47
N GLY A 207 -9.66 -0.85 4.79
CA GLY A 207 -11.04 -1.22 5.02
C GLY A 207 -11.70 -0.38 6.11
N LEU A 208 -11.01 -0.18 7.24
CA LEU A 208 -11.50 0.69 8.31
C LEU A 208 -11.63 2.15 7.87
N PHE A 209 -10.72 2.63 7.03
CA PHE A 209 -10.84 3.96 6.43
C PHE A 209 -12.09 4.12 5.55
N GLY A 210 -12.64 3.04 4.98
CA GLY A 210 -13.92 3.06 4.28
C GLY A 210 -15.16 3.17 5.19
N THR A 211 -15.01 2.99 6.51
CA THR A 211 -16.16 2.92 7.44
C THR A 211 -16.59 4.30 7.96
N ASP A 212 -17.87 4.45 8.29
CA ASP A 212 -18.38 5.64 9.01
C ASP A 212 -17.77 5.77 10.42
N ALA A 213 -17.25 4.68 11.01
CA ALA A 213 -16.81 4.67 12.39
C ALA A 213 -15.49 5.43 12.59
N VAL A 214 -14.55 5.31 11.65
CA VAL A 214 -13.19 5.85 11.79
C VAL A 214 -12.59 6.38 10.48
N GLY A 215 -13.37 6.40 9.40
CA GLY A 215 -12.90 6.59 8.04
C GLY A 215 -13.13 7.96 7.42
N TYR A 216 -13.10 8.02 6.09
CA TYR A 216 -13.11 9.23 5.26
C TYR A 216 -14.11 10.31 5.74
N LYS A 217 -15.33 9.90 6.09
CA LYS A 217 -16.44 10.78 6.48
C LYS A 217 -16.14 11.58 7.75
N ASN A 218 -15.41 10.98 8.69
CA ASN A 218 -15.02 11.65 9.95
C ASN A 218 -13.98 12.75 9.74
N TYR A 219 -13.39 12.81 8.56
CA TYR A 219 -12.37 13.78 8.17
C TYR A 219 -12.82 14.69 7.04
N GLY A 220 -14.08 14.60 6.59
CA GLY A 220 -14.60 15.38 5.47
C GLY A 220 -13.90 15.08 4.14
N LEU A 221 -13.33 13.88 4.00
CA LEU A 221 -12.62 13.46 2.79
C LEU A 221 -13.59 12.83 1.78
N PRO A 222 -13.24 12.80 0.47
CA PRO A 222 -14.07 12.14 -0.53
C PRO A 222 -14.20 10.64 -0.26
N LYS A 223 -15.39 10.10 -0.50
CA LYS A 223 -15.67 8.67 -0.41
C LYS A 223 -14.85 7.93 -1.49
N PRO A 224 -14.16 6.82 -1.16
CA PRO A 224 -13.56 5.96 -2.18
C PRO A 224 -14.62 5.50 -3.19
N GLY A 225 -14.29 5.55 -4.48
CA GLY A 225 -15.12 4.97 -5.54
C GLY A 225 -15.22 3.45 -5.43
N ALA A 226 -14.12 2.80 -5.03
CA ALA A 226 -14.10 1.38 -4.72
C ALA A 226 -12.98 0.99 -3.72
N MET A 227 -13.24 -0.04 -2.92
CA MET A 227 -12.23 -0.75 -2.12
C MET A 227 -11.86 -2.05 -2.83
N LEU A 228 -10.61 -2.20 -3.26
CA LEU A 228 -10.12 -3.37 -3.98
C LEU A 228 -9.14 -4.14 -3.08
N LEU A 229 -9.65 -5.19 -2.44
CA LEU A 229 -9.01 -5.85 -1.29
C LEU A 229 -8.47 -7.24 -1.67
N GLY A 230 -7.15 -7.38 -1.80
CA GLY A 230 -6.48 -8.66 -2.01
C GLY A 230 -6.16 -9.35 -0.69
N TYR A 231 -6.70 -10.55 -0.46
CA TYR A 231 -6.52 -11.37 0.75
C TYR A 231 -6.54 -10.54 2.05
N PRO A 232 -7.58 -9.70 2.26
CA PRO A 232 -7.58 -8.76 3.37
C PRO A 232 -7.68 -9.47 4.73
N VAL A 233 -7.01 -8.90 5.72
CA VAL A 233 -7.30 -9.20 7.12
C VAL A 233 -8.62 -8.51 7.50
N ASN A 234 -9.59 -9.28 7.97
CA ASN A 234 -10.81 -8.76 8.61
C ASN A 234 -10.57 -8.46 10.10
N THR A 235 -9.84 -9.33 10.80
CA THR A 235 -9.62 -9.24 12.25
C THR A 235 -8.24 -9.75 12.66
N PHE A 236 -7.65 -9.14 13.69
CA PHE A 236 -6.40 -9.60 14.30
C PHE A 236 -6.64 -10.45 15.56
N LEU A 237 -7.73 -11.21 15.63
CA LEU A 237 -8.21 -11.86 16.86
C LEU A 237 -7.10 -12.51 17.70
N GLU A 238 -6.27 -13.34 17.08
CA GLU A 238 -5.17 -14.10 17.70
C GLU A 238 -4.01 -13.19 18.13
N PHE A 239 -3.82 -12.09 17.41
CA PHE A 239 -2.72 -11.15 17.59
C PHE A 239 -3.09 -9.94 18.45
N LYS A 240 -4.37 -9.74 18.80
CA LYS A 240 -4.82 -8.63 19.67
C LYS A 240 -4.00 -8.52 20.96
N PRO A 241 -3.66 -9.60 21.70
CA PRO A 241 -2.82 -9.50 22.89
C PRO A 241 -1.40 -8.99 22.57
N VAL A 242 -0.80 -9.48 21.49
CA VAL A 242 0.56 -9.08 21.05
C VAL A 242 0.58 -7.60 20.67
N TYR A 243 -0.37 -7.16 19.84
CA TYR A 243 -0.49 -5.75 19.47
C TYR A 243 -0.73 -4.84 20.69
N ASN A 244 -1.57 -5.26 21.64
CA ASN A 244 -1.81 -4.48 22.86
C ASN A 244 -0.54 -4.29 23.69
N ILE A 245 0.20 -5.38 23.95
CA ILE A 245 1.42 -5.34 24.77
C ILE A 245 2.49 -4.51 24.08
N LEU A 246 2.63 -4.66 22.76
CA LEU A 246 3.68 -4.01 21.99
C LEU A 246 3.39 -2.53 21.74
N LEU A 247 2.16 -2.17 21.34
CA LEU A 247 1.85 -0.84 20.83
C LEU A 247 1.22 0.10 21.85
N ASP A 248 0.37 -0.42 22.75
CA ASP A 248 -0.39 0.40 23.69
C ASP A 248 -0.54 -0.28 25.07
N PRO A 249 0.58 -0.62 25.75
CA PRO A 249 0.53 -1.33 27.02
C PRO A 249 -0.25 -0.54 28.07
N GLY A 250 -1.23 -1.19 28.72
CA GLY A 250 -2.06 -0.58 29.75
C GLY A 250 -3.16 0.36 29.24
N VAL A 251 -3.36 0.47 27.92
CA VAL A 251 -4.37 1.37 27.33
C VAL A 251 -5.69 0.65 27.08
N CYS A 252 -6.71 1.02 27.86
CA CYS A 252 -8.09 0.53 27.71
C CYS A 252 -8.94 1.33 26.70
N LYS A 253 -8.33 1.80 25.60
CA LYS A 253 -9.03 2.49 24.50
C LYS A 253 -9.15 1.57 23.28
N GLN A 254 -10.13 1.86 22.41
CA GLN A 254 -10.24 1.20 21.12
C GLN A 254 -9.03 1.58 20.24
N ARG A 255 -8.55 0.58 19.51
CA ARG A 255 -7.43 0.70 18.57
C ARG A 255 -7.75 -0.02 17.27
N TYR A 256 -7.14 0.39 16.16
CA TYR A 256 -7.40 -0.18 14.84
C TYR A 256 -7.23 -1.72 14.84
N TYR A 257 -6.18 -2.24 15.50
CA TYR A 257 -5.93 -3.68 15.59
C TYR A 257 -6.92 -4.46 16.48
N LYS A 258 -7.75 -3.75 17.28
CA LYS A 258 -8.84 -4.37 18.05
C LYS A 258 -10.15 -4.45 17.26
N MET A 259 -10.28 -3.62 16.23
CA MET A 259 -11.47 -3.52 15.39
C MET A 259 -11.49 -4.68 14.37
N THR A 260 -12.66 -5.29 14.23
CA THR A 260 -12.94 -6.27 13.18
C THR A 260 -13.68 -5.52 12.07
N LEU A 261 -13.13 -5.47 10.86
CA LEU A 261 -13.68 -4.68 9.75
C LEU A 261 -15.17 -4.96 9.50
N SER A 262 -15.54 -6.24 9.44
CA SER A 262 -16.93 -6.69 9.19
C SER A 262 -17.96 -6.18 10.21
N ASP A 263 -17.54 -5.76 11.40
CA ASP A 263 -18.44 -5.21 12.43
C ASP A 263 -18.84 -3.76 12.13
N TYR A 264 -18.10 -3.07 11.27
CA TYR A 264 -18.27 -1.65 10.95
C TYR A 264 -18.76 -1.39 9.52
N ILE A 265 -19.07 -2.44 8.76
CA ILE A 265 -19.68 -2.30 7.43
C ILE A 265 -21.14 -1.85 7.60
N THR A 266 -21.46 -0.71 6.99
CA THR A 266 -22.80 -0.11 6.91
C THR A 266 -23.29 -0.13 5.45
N PRO A 267 -24.59 0.14 5.18
CA PRO A 267 -25.07 0.27 3.80
C PRO A 267 -24.42 1.39 2.98
N ASP A 268 -23.79 2.39 3.63
CA ASP A 268 -23.06 3.48 2.97
C ASP A 268 -21.57 3.14 2.75
N TYR A 269 -21.14 1.90 3.05
CA TYR A 269 -19.76 1.49 2.80
C TYR A 269 -19.44 1.54 1.29
N PRO A 270 -18.22 1.92 0.87
CA PRO A 270 -17.87 1.96 -0.54
C PRO A 270 -18.03 0.60 -1.24
N PRO A 271 -18.36 0.58 -2.54
CA PRO A 271 -18.35 -0.65 -3.32
C PRO A 271 -17.03 -1.41 -3.16
N THR A 272 -17.11 -2.73 -3.01
CA THR A 272 -15.94 -3.52 -2.56
C THR A 272 -15.71 -4.74 -3.44
N TYR A 273 -14.52 -4.85 -4.01
CA TYR A 273 -14.01 -6.10 -4.58
C TYR A 273 -13.11 -6.77 -3.54
N HIS A 274 -13.31 -8.05 -3.22
CA HIS A 274 -12.36 -8.76 -2.37
C HIS A 274 -12.15 -10.21 -2.76
N TRP A 275 -10.98 -10.74 -2.47
CA TRP A 275 -10.69 -12.14 -2.72
C TRP A 275 -9.69 -12.69 -1.71
N TYR A 276 -9.63 -14.02 -1.57
CA TYR A 276 -8.56 -14.71 -0.84
C TYR A 276 -8.37 -16.14 -1.34
N GLY A 277 -7.22 -16.75 -1.08
CA GLY A 277 -6.94 -18.14 -1.45
C GLY A 277 -7.32 -19.15 -0.35
N LYS A 278 -7.74 -20.35 -0.74
CA LYS A 278 -7.94 -21.48 0.19
C LYS A 278 -6.61 -21.99 0.74
N ASN A 279 -5.52 -21.84 -0.01
CA ASN A 279 -4.17 -22.19 0.39
C ASN A 279 -3.39 -21.02 1.02
N ASP A 280 -4.07 -19.94 1.43
CA ASP A 280 -3.46 -18.85 2.19
C ASP A 280 -3.13 -19.28 3.62
N MET A 281 -1.90 -19.76 3.81
CA MET A 281 -1.42 -20.22 5.12
C MET A 281 -1.39 -19.11 6.17
N THR A 282 -1.18 -17.85 5.78
CA THR A 282 -1.15 -16.73 6.73
C THR A 282 -2.54 -16.53 7.32
N LEU A 283 -3.57 -16.40 6.47
CA LEU A 283 -4.95 -16.26 6.94
C LEU A 283 -5.43 -17.51 7.70
N MET A 284 -4.92 -18.70 7.38
CA MET A 284 -5.16 -19.91 8.18
C MET A 284 -4.64 -19.80 9.61
N THR A 285 -3.50 -19.13 9.85
CA THR A 285 -3.02 -18.86 11.21
C THR A 285 -3.80 -17.76 11.94
N MET A 286 -4.60 -16.96 11.21
CA MET A 286 -5.39 -15.85 11.74
C MET A 286 -6.87 -16.20 11.91
N CYS A 287 -7.21 -17.45 12.23
CA CYS A 287 -8.59 -17.95 12.24
C CYS A 287 -9.32 -17.62 10.92
N TRP A 288 -8.98 -18.38 9.88
CA TRP A 288 -9.50 -18.22 8.52
C TRP A 288 -11.02 -17.98 8.43
N SER A 289 -11.81 -18.66 9.26
CA SER A 289 -13.28 -18.52 9.28
C SER A 289 -13.76 -17.17 9.80
N ALA A 290 -12.92 -16.38 10.47
CA ALA A 290 -13.16 -15.02 10.91
C ALA A 290 -12.62 -13.95 9.93
N GLN A 291 -12.01 -14.37 8.82
CA GLN A 291 -11.43 -13.49 7.81
C GLN A 291 -12.43 -13.20 6.68
N GLY A 292 -12.10 -13.61 5.44
CA GLY A 292 -12.92 -13.32 4.27
C GLY A 292 -14.37 -13.81 4.33
N PRO A 293 -14.71 -14.99 4.88
CA PRO A 293 -16.11 -15.42 4.98
C PRO A 293 -17.01 -14.47 5.78
N VAL A 294 -16.48 -13.83 6.83
CA VAL A 294 -17.26 -12.91 7.67
C VAL A 294 -17.36 -11.53 7.02
N LEU A 295 -16.30 -11.09 6.34
CA LEU A 295 -16.32 -9.86 5.55
C LEU A 295 -17.39 -9.93 4.45
N GLU A 296 -17.40 -11.02 3.68
CA GLU A 296 -18.40 -11.26 2.64
C GLU A 296 -19.83 -11.21 3.19
N LYS A 297 -20.07 -11.95 4.29
CA LYS A 297 -21.38 -11.96 4.93
C LYS A 297 -21.82 -10.56 5.39
N ALA A 298 -20.88 -9.73 5.85
CA ALA A 298 -21.18 -8.37 6.28
C ALA A 298 -21.49 -7.42 5.12
N LEU A 299 -20.77 -7.53 3.99
CA LEU A 299 -21.06 -6.79 2.75
C LEU A 299 -22.45 -7.15 2.23
N ALA A 300 -22.73 -8.46 2.09
CA ALA A 300 -24.03 -8.96 1.63
C ALA A 300 -25.19 -8.55 2.54
N ARG A 301 -25.04 -8.66 3.87
CA ARG A 301 -26.07 -8.27 4.84
C ARG A 301 -26.41 -6.79 4.77
N ASN A 302 -25.45 -5.94 4.46
CA ASN A 302 -25.64 -4.48 4.39
C ASN A 302 -25.98 -3.99 2.98
N HIS A 303 -26.17 -4.89 2.00
CA HIS A 303 -26.47 -4.54 0.62
C HIS A 303 -25.43 -3.60 -0.03
N VAL A 304 -24.16 -3.72 0.37
CA VAL A 304 -23.05 -3.04 -0.29
C VAL A 304 -22.83 -3.69 -1.65
N THR A 305 -22.62 -2.93 -2.72
CA THR A 305 -22.25 -3.50 -4.02
C THR A 305 -20.87 -4.16 -3.92
N HIS A 306 -20.75 -5.45 -4.25
CA HIS A 306 -19.48 -6.16 -4.12
C HIS A 306 -19.31 -7.29 -5.14
N ILE A 307 -18.04 -7.59 -5.45
CA ILE A 307 -17.59 -8.82 -6.10
C ILE A 307 -16.67 -9.54 -5.14
N TYR A 308 -16.78 -10.86 -5.09
CA TYR A 308 -16.05 -11.71 -4.18
C TYR A 308 -15.60 -13.01 -4.83
N HIS A 309 -14.33 -13.37 -4.63
CA HIS A 309 -13.76 -14.63 -5.11
C HIS A 309 -13.01 -15.40 -4.03
N VAL A 310 -13.08 -16.73 -4.11
CA VAL A 310 -12.19 -17.64 -3.36
C VAL A 310 -11.47 -18.55 -4.33
N TYR A 311 -10.17 -18.35 -4.43
CA TYR A 311 -9.33 -19.11 -5.34
C TYR A 311 -8.79 -20.38 -4.67
N ASP A 312 -8.62 -21.46 -5.44
CA ASP A 312 -8.07 -22.71 -4.92
C ASP A 312 -6.55 -22.57 -4.68
N ASP A 313 -5.82 -22.06 -5.68
CA ASP A 313 -4.40 -21.74 -5.61
C ASP A 313 -4.16 -20.22 -5.70
N ALA A 314 -4.09 -19.54 -4.57
CA ALA A 314 -3.62 -18.16 -4.47
C ALA A 314 -3.00 -17.91 -3.07
N PRO A 315 -1.71 -18.26 -2.88
CA PRO A 315 -1.03 -18.10 -1.60
C PRO A 315 -1.00 -16.65 -1.10
N HIS A 316 -0.64 -16.47 0.16
CA HIS A 316 -0.47 -15.12 0.71
C HIS A 316 0.65 -14.35 0.00
N ALA A 317 0.49 -13.03 -0.10
CA ALA A 317 1.49 -12.09 -0.62
C ALA A 317 1.83 -12.25 -2.12
N VAL A 318 0.84 -12.62 -2.94
CA VAL A 318 0.97 -12.76 -4.41
C VAL A 318 0.58 -11.50 -5.19
N ALA A 319 0.16 -10.42 -4.52
CA ALA A 319 -0.22 -9.12 -5.09
C ALA A 319 -1.18 -9.25 -6.29
N ALA A 320 -0.73 -8.94 -7.52
CA ALA A 320 -1.51 -9.07 -8.75
C ALA A 320 -1.88 -10.52 -9.14
N GLY A 321 -1.39 -11.52 -8.41
CA GLY A 321 -1.80 -12.92 -8.55
C GLY A 321 -1.19 -13.67 -9.74
N LYS A 322 -0.17 -13.10 -10.42
CA LYS A 322 0.48 -13.72 -11.58
C LYS A 322 0.95 -15.14 -11.26
N GLY A 323 0.65 -16.11 -12.11
CA GLY A 323 1.02 -17.51 -11.93
C GLY A 323 0.21 -18.25 -10.85
N THR A 324 -0.97 -17.73 -10.50
CA THR A 324 -1.93 -18.33 -9.55
C THR A 324 -3.34 -18.27 -10.14
N ASP A 325 -4.33 -18.88 -9.50
CA ASP A 325 -5.74 -18.80 -9.91
C ASP A 325 -6.31 -17.37 -9.83
N ALA A 326 -5.66 -16.49 -9.06
CA ALA A 326 -6.02 -15.07 -8.95
C ALA A 326 -5.49 -14.22 -10.11
N GLU A 327 -4.76 -14.77 -11.07
CA GLU A 327 -4.23 -13.98 -12.19
C GLU A 327 -5.35 -13.27 -12.96
N GLY A 328 -5.21 -11.95 -13.13
CA GLY A 328 -6.22 -11.10 -13.78
C GLY A 328 -7.26 -10.50 -12.84
N TRP A 329 -7.25 -10.81 -11.53
CA TRP A 329 -8.18 -10.23 -10.56
C TRP A 329 -8.12 -8.69 -10.54
N LEU A 330 -6.93 -8.12 -10.74
CA LEU A 330 -6.74 -6.67 -10.72
C LEU A 330 -7.44 -5.98 -11.90
N ASN A 331 -7.46 -6.62 -13.07
CA ASN A 331 -8.19 -6.13 -14.23
C ASN A 331 -9.71 -6.17 -14.00
N GLU A 332 -10.22 -7.26 -13.41
CA GLU A 332 -11.64 -7.38 -13.04
C GLU A 332 -12.02 -6.35 -11.98
N ALA A 333 -11.17 -6.15 -10.97
CA ALA A 333 -11.37 -5.17 -9.90
C ALA A 333 -11.37 -3.73 -10.42
N VAL A 334 -10.52 -3.40 -11.39
CA VAL A 334 -10.51 -2.09 -12.07
C VAL A 334 -11.76 -1.91 -12.93
N ALA A 335 -12.21 -2.93 -13.66
CA ALA A 335 -13.45 -2.86 -14.42
C ALA A 335 -14.68 -2.66 -13.50
N PHE A 336 -14.70 -3.37 -12.37
CA PHE A 336 -15.70 -3.17 -11.33
C PHE A 336 -15.69 -1.73 -10.82
N TRP A 337 -14.51 -1.20 -10.47
CA TRP A 337 -14.37 0.17 -10.02
C TRP A 337 -14.92 1.17 -11.05
N GLU A 338 -14.52 1.07 -12.32
CA GLU A 338 -15.01 1.95 -13.38
C GLU A 338 -16.54 1.88 -13.56
N GLU A 339 -17.16 0.71 -13.38
CA GLU A 339 -18.63 0.57 -13.41
C GLU A 339 -19.31 1.35 -12.26
N GLN A 340 -18.67 1.46 -11.10
CA GLN A 340 -19.27 2.14 -9.95
C GLN A 340 -19.20 3.67 -10.03
N VAL A 341 -18.30 4.21 -10.85
CA VAL A 341 -17.98 5.64 -10.92
C VAL A 341 -18.09 6.19 -12.35
N GLY A 342 -18.76 5.45 -13.23
CA GLY A 342 -18.92 5.73 -14.66
C GLY A 342 -20.31 6.20 -15.05
#